data_AF-A0A644UZU7-F1
#
_entry.id   AF-A0A644UZU7-F1
#
_cell.length_a   1.000
_cell.length_b   1.000
_cell.length_c   1.000
_cell.angle_alpha   90.00
_cell.angle_beta   90.00
_cell.angle_gamma   90.00
#
_symmetry.space_group_name_H-M   'P 1'
#
loop_
_entity.id
_entity.type
_entity.pdbx_description
1 polymer ?
#
loop_
_entity_poly.entity_id
_entity_poly.type
_entity_poly.pdbx_seq_one_letter_code
_entity_poly.pdbx_strand_id
1 'polypeptide(L)'
;MAAQAQDRSVLARKAEAGRCDPGVPPMTAGRAISQALSRAAGELFDLPLAVHAIRERRMTLADLPELLEDLSLLALIEGPEEGLGLLALPPATLSTLIEVQMTGRVGRAVAPPRRPTRVDAAMAAAFVDAFLEGVEEGLMGMEDQVWAGGYRYASHLDDPRPLGLLLEDLV
;
A
#
# COMPACT_ATOMS: atom_id res chain seq x y z
N MET A 1 44.01 -32.43 24.67
CA MET A 1 42.95 -31.53 25.17
C MET A 1 42.96 -30.19 24.43
N ALA A 2 42.64 -30.16 23.14
CA ALA A 2 42.67 -28.91 22.34
C ALA A 2 41.55 -28.83 21.27
N ALA A 3 40.44 -29.56 21.46
CA ALA A 3 39.34 -29.64 20.50
C ALA A 3 38.03 -28.99 20.98
N GLN A 4 37.94 -28.54 22.24
CA GLN A 4 36.70 -28.01 22.83
C GLN A 4 36.61 -26.47 22.84
N ALA A 5 37.67 -25.74 22.48
CA ALA A 5 37.65 -24.27 22.45
C ALA A 5 37.15 -23.70 21.11
N GLN A 6 37.33 -24.42 20.00
CA GLN A 6 36.97 -23.95 18.66
C GLN A 6 35.44 -24.01 18.40
N ASP A 7 34.76 -24.98 18.99
CA ASP A 7 33.33 -25.24 18.76
C ASP A 7 32.42 -24.18 19.41
N ARG A 8 32.83 -23.65 20.57
CA ARG A 8 32.15 -22.52 21.23
C ARG A 8 32.18 -21.24 20.40
N SER A 9 33.21 -21.05 19.58
CA SER A 9 33.36 -19.88 18.71
C SER A 9 32.41 -19.93 17.51
N VAL A 10 32.12 -21.13 16.97
CA VAL A 10 31.23 -21.28 15.79
C VAL A 10 29.75 -21.14 16.21
N LEU A 11 29.39 -21.69 17.38
CA LEU A 11 28.05 -21.51 17.95
C LEU A 11 27.77 -20.06 18.36
N ALA A 12 28.77 -19.34 18.91
CA ALA A 12 28.63 -17.92 19.22
C ALA A 12 28.45 -17.04 17.96
N ARG A 13 29.10 -17.40 16.85
CA ARG A 13 29.01 -16.66 15.58
C ARG A 13 27.69 -16.88 14.84
N LYS A 14 27.04 -18.04 15.01
CA LYS A 14 25.68 -18.29 14.50
C LYS A 14 24.58 -17.60 15.32
N ALA A 15 24.83 -17.29 16.59
CA ALA A 15 23.91 -16.51 17.42
C ALA A 15 23.98 -14.99 17.15
N GLU A 16 25.00 -14.51 16.41
CA GLU A 16 25.17 -13.10 16.03
C GLU A 16 24.39 -12.70 14.76
N ALA A 17 24.14 -13.64 13.85
CA ALA A 17 23.43 -13.38 12.60
C ALA A 17 21.93 -13.07 12.79
N GLY A 18 21.40 -13.21 14.02
CA GLY A 18 20.01 -12.90 14.37
C GLY A 18 19.85 -11.67 15.26
N ARG A 19 20.93 -10.92 15.54
CA ARG A 19 20.78 -9.63 16.24
C ARG A 19 20.28 -8.60 15.22
N CYS A 20 18.97 -8.38 15.20
CA CYS A 20 18.40 -7.14 14.71
C CYS A 20 19.22 -5.97 15.26
N ASP A 21 19.63 -5.08 14.37
CA ASP A 21 20.31 -3.84 14.73
C ASP A 21 19.43 -3.06 15.71
N PRO A 22 19.88 -2.78 16.96
CA PRO A 22 19.03 -2.20 18.01
C PRO A 22 18.51 -0.77 17.71
N GLY A 23 18.88 -0.20 16.55
CA GLY A 23 18.46 1.13 16.10
C GLY A 23 17.38 1.14 15.01
N VAL A 24 17.01 -0.01 14.43
CA VAL A 24 15.96 -0.04 13.39
C VAL A 24 14.61 -0.32 14.07
N PRO A 25 13.65 0.63 14.02
CA PRO A 25 12.31 0.36 14.53
C PRO A 25 11.74 -0.88 13.84
N PRO A 26 11.06 -1.78 14.57
CA PRO A 26 10.49 -2.99 13.99
C PRO A 26 9.60 -2.65 12.79
N MET A 27 9.59 -3.52 11.78
CA MET A 27 8.68 -3.36 10.64
C MET A 27 7.24 -3.45 11.16
N THR A 28 6.41 -2.50 10.74
CA THR A 28 4.96 -2.47 11.00
C THR A 28 4.22 -2.41 9.68
N ALA A 29 2.95 -2.84 9.63
CA ALA A 29 2.14 -2.72 8.42
C ALA A 29 2.12 -1.29 7.85
N GLY A 30 1.95 -0.28 8.70
CA GLY A 30 2.02 1.12 8.27
C GLY A 30 3.37 1.47 7.64
N ARG A 31 4.48 0.96 8.18
CA ARG A 31 5.81 1.22 7.61
C ARG A 31 6.02 0.48 6.28
N ALA A 32 5.49 -0.74 6.13
CA ALA A 32 5.48 -1.47 4.87
C ALA A 32 4.67 -0.72 3.81
N ILE A 33 3.46 -0.27 4.15
CA ILE A 33 2.60 0.57 3.30
C ILE A 33 3.31 1.86 2.87
N SER A 34 3.96 2.56 3.80
CA SER A 34 4.69 3.80 3.48
C SER A 34 5.82 3.58 2.48
N GLN A 35 6.60 2.51 2.69
CA GLN A 35 7.73 2.18 1.83
C GLN A 35 7.26 1.72 0.45
N ALA A 36 6.25 0.87 0.40
CA ALA A 36 5.64 0.41 -0.85
C ALA A 36 5.11 1.58 -1.69
N LEU A 37 4.41 2.53 -1.06
CA LEU A 37 3.87 3.69 -1.77
C LEU A 37 4.99 4.58 -2.33
N SER A 38 6.03 4.83 -1.54
CA SER A 38 7.17 5.65 -1.94
C SER A 38 7.99 4.97 -3.05
N ARG A 39 8.17 3.64 -2.95
CA ARG A 39 8.85 2.81 -3.93
C ARG A 39 8.08 2.79 -5.26
N ALA A 40 6.78 2.52 -5.24
CA ALA A 40 5.96 2.46 -6.45
C ALA A 40 5.98 3.81 -7.20
N ALA A 41 5.88 4.93 -6.48
CA ALA A 41 5.96 6.26 -7.09
C ALA A 41 7.35 6.54 -7.70
N GLY A 42 8.43 6.18 -6.99
CA GLY A 42 9.79 6.37 -7.47
C GLY A 42 10.12 5.51 -8.68
N GLU A 43 9.75 4.23 -8.66
CA GLU A 43 10.10 3.27 -9.72
C GLU A 43 9.28 3.49 -11.01
N LEU A 44 7.99 3.79 -10.89
CA LEU A 44 7.13 3.95 -12.07
C LEU A 44 7.24 5.35 -12.69
N PHE A 45 7.44 6.38 -11.85
CA PHE A 45 7.21 7.76 -12.27
C PHE A 45 8.38 8.71 -11.98
N ASP A 46 9.50 8.21 -11.42
CA ASP A 46 10.59 9.05 -10.89
C ASP A 46 10.06 10.15 -9.96
N LEU A 47 9.01 9.83 -9.19
CA LEU A 47 8.29 10.76 -8.35
C LEU A 47 8.71 10.62 -6.90
N PRO A 48 9.42 11.61 -6.31
CA PRO A 48 9.70 11.61 -4.89
C PRO A 48 8.39 11.75 -4.11
N LEU A 49 8.02 10.68 -3.39
CA LEU A 49 6.84 10.64 -2.53
C LEU A 49 7.29 10.41 -1.09
N ALA A 50 6.71 11.18 -0.16
CA ALA A 50 6.93 11.02 1.27
C ALA A 50 5.58 10.84 1.98
N VAL A 51 5.50 9.81 2.82
CA VAL A 51 4.35 9.59 3.70
C VAL A 51 4.58 10.29 5.03
N HIS A 52 3.74 11.27 5.35
CA HIS A 52 3.88 12.06 6.58
C HIS A 52 3.12 11.46 7.76
N ALA A 53 2.03 10.75 7.52
CA ALA A 53 1.19 10.16 8.55
C ALA A 53 0.46 8.95 8.01
N ILE A 54 0.27 7.94 8.88
CA ILE A 54 -0.63 6.82 8.67
C ILE A 54 -1.60 6.75 9.83
N ARG A 55 -2.85 6.43 9.51
CA ARG A 55 -3.90 6.23 10.49
C ARG A 55 -4.61 4.92 10.16
N GLU A 56 -4.62 4.01 11.12
CA GLU A 56 -5.43 2.81 11.09
C GLU A 56 -6.72 3.08 11.88
N ARG A 57 -7.85 2.60 11.37
CA ARG A 57 -9.15 2.72 12.03
C ARG A 57 -9.94 1.44 11.79
N ARG A 58 -10.65 0.98 12.83
CA ARG A 58 -11.71 -0.02 12.71
C ARG A 58 -13.05 0.70 12.73
N MET A 59 -13.91 0.44 11.76
CA MET A 59 -15.24 1.02 11.64
C MET A 59 -16.14 0.05 10.88
N THR A 60 -17.45 0.27 10.96
CA THR A 60 -18.39 -0.53 10.17
C THR A 60 -18.31 -0.14 8.69
N LEU A 61 -18.66 -1.06 7.82
CA LEU A 61 -18.73 -0.78 6.38
C LEU A 61 -19.74 0.33 6.04
N ALA A 62 -20.76 0.54 6.89
CA ALA A 62 -21.74 1.62 6.74
C ALA A 62 -21.11 3.03 6.92
N ASP A 63 -20.06 3.13 7.74
CA ASP A 63 -19.37 4.40 8.03
C ASP A 63 -18.28 4.71 6.98
N LEU A 64 -17.80 3.70 6.23
CA LEU A 64 -16.71 3.85 5.26
C LEU A 64 -16.93 4.98 4.23
N PRO A 65 -18.13 5.13 3.60
CA PRO A 65 -18.35 6.18 2.61
C PRO A 65 -18.15 7.59 3.17
N GLU A 66 -18.36 7.81 4.47
CA GLU A 66 -18.19 9.14 5.09
C GLU A 66 -16.72 9.58 5.18
N LEU A 67 -15.77 8.64 5.05
CA LEU A 67 -14.34 8.94 5.05
C LEU A 67 -13.77 9.19 3.65
N LEU A 68 -14.51 8.85 2.60
CA LEU A 68 -14.06 9.01 1.23
C LEU A 68 -14.16 10.48 0.82
N GLU A 69 -13.06 11.03 0.30
CA GLU A 69 -13.12 12.36 -0.30
C GLU A 69 -13.98 12.32 -1.57
N ASP A 70 -14.84 13.32 -1.74
CA ASP A 70 -15.67 13.46 -2.92
C ASP A 70 -14.83 13.37 -4.20
N LEU A 71 -15.36 12.65 -5.19
CA LEU A 71 -14.71 12.44 -6.49
C LEU A 71 -13.39 11.65 -6.43
N SER A 72 -13.12 10.92 -5.35
CA SER A 72 -12.03 9.94 -5.32
C SER A 72 -12.23 8.85 -6.38
N LEU A 73 -11.14 8.38 -6.98
CA LEU A 73 -11.16 7.13 -7.74
C LEU A 73 -11.29 5.97 -6.76
N LEU A 74 -12.31 5.15 -6.96
CA LEU A 74 -12.57 3.96 -6.14
C LEU A 74 -12.07 2.72 -6.88
N ALA A 75 -10.89 2.23 -6.53
CA ALA A 75 -10.32 1.00 -7.07
C ALA A 75 -10.72 -0.19 -6.20
N LEU A 76 -11.42 -1.15 -6.78
CA LEU A 76 -11.64 -2.44 -6.14
C LEU A 76 -10.38 -3.28 -6.27
N ILE A 77 -9.98 -3.85 -5.15
CA ILE A 77 -8.83 -4.75 -5.06
C ILE A 77 -9.33 -6.13 -4.65
N GLU A 78 -8.74 -7.17 -5.21
CA GLU A 78 -9.04 -8.55 -4.86
C GLU A 78 -7.80 -9.20 -4.25
N GLY A 79 -8.00 -10.04 -3.24
CA GLY A 79 -6.94 -10.68 -2.49
C GLY A 79 -7.18 -12.18 -2.33
N PRO A 80 -6.44 -12.83 -1.42
CA PRO A 80 -6.61 -14.25 -1.12
C PRO A 80 -8.06 -14.58 -0.71
N GLU A 81 -8.47 -15.84 -0.94
CA GLU A 81 -9.83 -16.33 -0.59
C GLU A 81 -10.97 -15.49 -1.20
N GLU A 82 -10.76 -14.93 -2.40
CA GLU A 82 -11.72 -14.05 -3.09
C GLU A 82 -12.07 -12.77 -2.29
N GLY A 83 -11.24 -12.41 -1.30
CA GLY A 83 -11.45 -11.24 -0.47
C GLY A 83 -11.41 -9.95 -1.26
N LEU A 84 -12.45 -9.12 -1.13
CA LEU A 84 -12.51 -7.81 -1.78
C LEU A 84 -12.08 -6.70 -0.81
N GLY A 85 -11.42 -5.69 -1.36
CA GLY A 85 -11.05 -4.47 -0.67
C GLY A 85 -11.27 -3.22 -1.52
N LEU A 86 -11.03 -2.06 -0.92
CA LEU A 86 -11.13 -0.78 -1.58
C LEU A 86 -9.84 0.02 -1.38
N LEU A 87 -9.30 0.54 -2.48
CA LEU A 87 -8.30 1.60 -2.49
C LEU A 87 -8.92 2.85 -3.08
N ALA A 88 -8.97 3.94 -2.30
CA ALA A 88 -9.49 5.23 -2.75
C ALA A 88 -8.34 6.22 -2.99
N LEU A 89 -8.26 6.77 -4.20
CA LEU A 89 -7.31 7.83 -4.54
C LEU A 89 -8.03 9.18 -4.60
N PRO A 90 -7.70 10.13 -3.72
CA PRO A 90 -8.26 11.49 -3.76
C PRO A 90 -8.02 12.21 -5.10
N PRO A 91 -8.89 13.16 -5.49
CA PRO A 91 -8.77 13.88 -6.77
C PRO A 91 -7.40 14.54 -7.00
N ALA A 92 -6.83 15.16 -5.96
CA ALA A 92 -5.52 15.80 -6.05
C ALA A 92 -4.40 14.78 -6.29
N THR A 93 -4.44 13.62 -5.62
CA THR A 93 -3.47 12.54 -5.82
C THR A 93 -3.59 11.96 -7.22
N LEU A 94 -4.82 11.61 -7.65
CA LEU A 94 -5.07 11.03 -8.96
C LEU A 94 -4.62 11.96 -10.09
N SER A 95 -5.00 13.24 -10.01
CA SER A 95 -4.60 14.22 -11.02
C SER A 95 -3.09 14.42 -11.09
N THR A 96 -2.40 14.42 -9.95
CA THR A 96 -0.93 14.48 -9.90
C THR A 96 -0.30 13.26 -10.55
N LEU A 97 -0.78 12.05 -10.25
CA LEU A 97 -0.27 10.82 -10.86
C LEU A 97 -0.44 10.83 -12.38
N ILE A 98 -1.61 11.27 -12.86
CA ILE A 98 -1.87 11.39 -14.31
C ILE A 98 -0.97 12.46 -14.93
N GLU A 99 -0.82 13.62 -14.29
CA GLU A 99 0.04 14.70 -14.79
C GLU A 99 1.49 14.25 -14.90
N VAL A 100 2.02 13.56 -13.89
CA VAL A 100 3.41 13.06 -13.90
C VAL A 100 3.57 12.01 -15.01
N GLN A 101 2.61 11.09 -15.18
CA GLN A 101 2.65 10.13 -16.28
C GLN A 101 2.67 10.79 -17.67
N MET A 102 1.92 11.88 -17.84
CA MET A 102 1.80 12.55 -19.13
C MET A 102 2.92 13.57 -19.41
N THR A 103 3.48 14.18 -18.36
CA THR A 103 4.40 15.33 -18.49
C THR A 103 5.79 15.10 -17.90
N GLY A 104 5.97 14.05 -17.11
CA GLY A 104 7.21 13.72 -16.39
C GLY A 104 7.52 14.63 -15.20
N ARG A 105 6.58 15.46 -14.75
CA ARG A 105 6.81 16.38 -13.62
C ARG A 105 5.52 16.74 -12.91
N VAL A 106 5.64 17.15 -11.65
CA VAL A 106 4.53 17.71 -10.88
C VAL A 106 4.33 19.18 -11.26
N GLY A 107 3.12 19.54 -11.66
CA GLY A 107 2.74 20.91 -11.95
C GLY A 107 2.69 21.79 -10.70
N ARG A 108 2.69 23.11 -10.90
CA ARG A 108 2.51 24.09 -9.80
C ARG A 108 1.05 24.37 -9.47
N ALA A 109 0.14 24.01 -10.38
CA ALA A 109 -1.29 24.28 -10.24
C ALA A 109 -2.02 22.99 -9.89
N VAL A 110 -2.90 23.05 -8.89
CA VAL A 110 -3.80 21.94 -8.58
C VAL A 110 -4.89 21.92 -9.65
N ALA A 111 -5.04 20.77 -10.32
CA ALA A 111 -6.11 20.58 -11.28
C ALA A 111 -7.48 20.68 -10.56
N PRO A 112 -8.50 21.32 -11.18
CA PRO A 112 -9.83 21.34 -10.59
C PRO A 112 -10.37 19.91 -10.45
N PRO A 113 -11.03 19.56 -9.34
CA PRO A 113 -11.54 18.22 -9.13
C PRO A 113 -12.59 17.89 -10.18
N ARG A 114 -12.52 16.68 -10.73
CA ARG A 114 -13.46 16.16 -11.72
C ARG A 114 -13.74 14.70 -11.41
N ARG A 115 -14.89 14.21 -11.86
CA ARG A 115 -15.24 12.79 -11.76
C ARG A 115 -14.15 11.94 -12.45
N PRO A 116 -13.58 10.93 -11.78
CA PRO A 116 -12.71 9.96 -12.41
C PRO A 116 -13.44 9.22 -13.53
N THR A 117 -12.70 8.88 -14.57
CA THR A 117 -13.18 8.13 -15.73
C THR A 117 -12.52 6.76 -15.76
N ARG A 118 -13.06 5.87 -16.59
CA ARG A 118 -12.41 4.59 -16.89
C ARG A 118 -10.97 4.73 -17.40
N VAL A 119 -10.65 5.82 -18.11
CA VAL A 119 -9.27 6.08 -18.55
C VAL A 119 -8.39 6.40 -17.33
N ASP A 120 -8.87 7.21 -16.40
CA ASP A 120 -8.14 7.54 -15.17
C ASP A 120 -7.89 6.27 -14.33
N ALA A 121 -8.88 5.38 -14.24
CA ALA A 121 -8.74 4.09 -13.56
C ALA A 121 -7.65 3.23 -14.22
N ALA A 122 -7.65 3.12 -15.56
CA ALA A 122 -6.63 2.39 -16.31
C ALA A 122 -5.22 3.00 -16.13
N MET A 123 -5.11 4.32 -16.04
CA MET A 123 -3.85 5.02 -15.79
C MET A 123 -3.35 4.84 -14.35
N ALA A 124 -4.23 4.55 -13.39
CA ALA A 124 -3.88 4.32 -11.99
C ALA A 124 -3.57 2.84 -11.68
N ALA A 125 -4.09 1.90 -12.47
CA ALA A 125 -4.03 0.46 -12.20
C ALA A 125 -2.59 -0.03 -11.95
N ALA A 126 -1.65 0.28 -12.84
CA ALA A 126 -0.25 -0.17 -12.68
C ALA A 126 0.43 0.38 -11.41
N PHE A 127 0.07 1.60 -11.00
CA PHE A 127 0.56 2.17 -9.75
C PHE A 127 -0.05 1.48 -8.53
N VAL A 128 -1.35 1.19 -8.58
CA VAL A 128 -2.05 0.45 -7.52
C VAL A 128 -1.46 -0.95 -7.38
N ASP A 129 -1.24 -1.68 -8.48
CA ASP A 129 -0.63 -3.00 -8.45
C ASP A 129 0.79 -2.96 -7.88
N ALA A 130 1.66 -2.09 -8.38
CA ALA A 130 3.03 -1.96 -7.86
C ALA A 130 3.06 -1.59 -6.38
N PHE A 131 2.12 -0.75 -5.93
CA PHE A 131 1.96 -0.42 -4.52
C PHE A 131 1.57 -1.67 -3.71
N LEU A 132 0.55 -2.41 -4.13
CA LEU A 132 0.07 -3.59 -3.39
C LEU A 132 1.10 -4.73 -3.38
N GLU A 133 1.83 -4.92 -4.47
CA GLU A 133 2.97 -5.84 -4.54
C GLU A 133 4.06 -5.45 -3.52
N GLY A 134 4.40 -4.17 -3.46
CA GLY A 134 5.35 -3.67 -2.46
C GLY A 134 4.87 -3.84 -1.02
N VAL A 135 3.55 -3.75 -0.77
CA VAL A 135 2.97 -4.01 0.56
C VAL A 135 3.15 -5.48 0.92
N GLU A 136 2.82 -6.40 0.02
CA GLU A 136 2.98 -7.83 0.22
C GLU A 136 4.43 -8.21 0.50
N GLU A 137 5.38 -7.69 -0.29
CA GLU A 137 6.82 -7.87 -0.08
C GLU A 137 7.26 -7.35 1.30
N GLY A 138 6.81 -6.16 1.68
CA GLY A 138 7.15 -5.54 2.96
C GLY A 138 6.57 -6.26 4.18
N LEU A 139 5.54 -7.08 3.99
CA LEU A 139 4.85 -7.85 5.03
C LEU A 139 5.32 -9.31 5.13
N MET A 140 6.20 -9.78 4.24
CA MET A 140 6.62 -11.19 4.22
C MET A 140 7.14 -11.66 5.59
N GLY A 141 6.46 -12.67 6.15
CA GLY A 141 6.81 -13.24 7.46
C GLY A 141 6.28 -12.47 8.66
N MET A 142 5.42 -11.47 8.45
CA MET A 142 4.69 -10.75 9.50
C MET A 142 3.27 -11.30 9.66
N GLU A 143 2.71 -11.19 10.87
CA GLU A 143 1.31 -11.55 11.15
C GLU A 143 0.33 -10.71 10.31
N ASP A 144 0.67 -9.45 10.05
CA ASP A 144 -0.11 -8.52 9.24
C ASP A 144 -0.30 -8.96 7.79
N GLN A 145 0.54 -9.88 7.28
CA GLN A 145 0.41 -10.42 5.92
C GLN A 145 -0.94 -11.09 5.69
N VAL A 146 -1.56 -11.65 6.73
CA VAL A 146 -2.84 -12.37 6.65
C VAL A 146 -3.97 -11.46 6.17
N TRP A 147 -3.96 -10.17 6.55
CA TRP A 147 -5.04 -9.25 6.23
C TRP A 147 -4.66 -8.16 5.22
N ALA A 148 -3.37 -7.89 5.03
CA ALA A 148 -2.89 -6.83 4.12
C ALA A 148 -2.06 -7.34 2.92
N GLY A 149 -1.70 -8.62 2.88
CA GLY A 149 -0.91 -9.21 1.80
C GLY A 149 -1.77 -9.80 0.67
N GLY A 150 -1.20 -9.91 -0.52
CA GLY A 150 -1.77 -10.67 -1.64
C GLY A 150 -2.88 -9.96 -2.43
N TYR A 151 -3.18 -8.70 -2.14
CA TYR A 151 -4.16 -7.92 -2.88
C TYR A 151 -3.61 -7.42 -4.23
N ARG A 152 -4.46 -7.32 -5.25
CA ARG A 152 -4.16 -6.75 -6.58
C ARG A 152 -5.33 -5.93 -7.10
N TYR A 153 -5.08 -5.04 -8.05
CA TYR A 153 -6.13 -4.26 -8.70
C TYR A 153 -7.07 -5.18 -9.49
N ALA A 154 -8.37 -5.09 -9.22
CA ALA A 154 -9.39 -5.86 -9.92
C ALA A 154 -10.17 -4.98 -10.92
N SER A 155 -10.77 -3.89 -10.41
CA SER A 155 -11.62 -3.01 -11.23
C SER A 155 -11.81 -1.64 -10.55
N HIS A 156 -12.75 -0.83 -11.04
CA HIS A 156 -13.10 0.46 -10.44
C HIS A 156 -14.61 0.61 -10.31
N LEU A 157 -15.03 1.44 -9.34
CA LEU A 157 -16.40 1.86 -9.15
C LEU A 157 -16.57 3.34 -9.50
N ASP A 158 -17.67 3.64 -10.19
CA ASP A 158 -18.06 5.03 -10.51
C ASP A 158 -18.78 5.73 -9.35
N ASP A 159 -19.21 4.97 -8.33
CA ASP A 159 -20.06 5.42 -7.24
C ASP A 159 -19.81 4.57 -5.99
N PRO A 160 -19.78 5.17 -4.77
CA PRO A 160 -19.55 4.43 -3.52
C PRO A 160 -20.76 3.64 -3.01
N ARG A 161 -21.98 3.88 -3.52
CA ARG A 161 -23.21 3.21 -3.06
C ARG A 161 -23.14 1.67 -3.05
N PRO A 162 -22.51 0.99 -4.03
CA PRO A 162 -22.41 -0.47 -4.04
C PRO A 162 -21.46 -1.04 -2.98
N LEU A 163 -20.62 -0.24 -2.32
CA LEU A 163 -19.59 -0.72 -1.41
C LEU A 163 -20.15 -1.60 -0.27
N GLY A 164 -21.29 -1.20 0.30
CA GLY A 164 -21.97 -1.95 1.36
C GLY A 164 -22.49 -3.34 0.96
N LEU A 165 -22.56 -3.63 -0.34
CA LEU A 165 -22.98 -4.92 -0.88
C LEU A 165 -21.80 -5.76 -1.40
N LEU A 166 -20.68 -5.11 -1.73
CA LEU A 166 -19.51 -5.75 -2.34
C LEU A 166 -18.46 -6.15 -1.31
N LEU A 167 -18.28 -5.33 -0.27
CA LEU A 167 -17.29 -5.58 0.77
C LEU A 167 -17.94 -6.30 1.94
N GLU A 168 -17.13 -7.08 2.65
CA GLU A 168 -17.54 -7.72 3.90
C GLU A 168 -17.33 -6.74 5.07
N ASP A 169 -18.24 -6.78 6.05
CA ASP A 169 -18.09 -5.97 7.26
C ASP A 169 -17.10 -6.64 8.23
N LEU A 170 -16.57 -5.86 9.17
CA LEU A 170 -15.72 -6.40 10.23
C LEU A 170 -16.51 -7.41 11.08
N VAL A 171 -15.98 -8.63 11.20
CA VAL A 171 -16.51 -9.68 12.10
C VAL A 171 -16.03 -9.46 13.53
#